data_AF-A0A845U451-F1
#
_entry.id   AF-A0A845U451-F1
#
_cell.length_a   1.000
_cell.length_b   1.000
_cell.length_c   1.000
_cell.angle_alpha   90.00
_cell.angle_beta   90.00
_cell.angle_gamma   90.00
#
_symmetry.space_group_name_H-M   'P 1'
#
loop_
_entity.id
_entity.type
_entity.pdbx_description
1 polymer ?
#
loop_
_entity_poly.entity_id
_entity_poly.type
_entity_poly.pdbx_seq_one_letter_code
_entity_poly.pdbx_strand_id
1 'polypeptide(L)'
;MKDRITPNHFQELTTIYEVSKVLSSSMDLEHTLNDVLKTLESHLYISPSMILLRMDEDLVGVIAATGLSVAEMERGRYRLGEGMVGKIMRAGMPVVIPDVSQEPAFLHRAYEPEIHQRLHAFVGVPIKVGYECIGVLAIYRSERHKGVSFRSDVRLLQMIANLVGQTVNLHQGISAERNRLLREKHRLQKELQKRYSIKNVIGHSRAMQTVFADVHQAAPGKATVLLRGESGTGKEVIARAIHYLSPRRDKAFVSLNCAALPESILESELFGHERGAFTGATQERKGRFELADGGTLFLDEIGDISPAFQAKLLRVLQEREFERVGGTQTRRINVRIITATNRNLEEAVSKGEFRADLYYRINVVSIFLPPLRERREDIPALIEHFLARYNVENQRKLTLSPEALQTMVSCYWPGNVRELENCVERTATMIRGDIIRNLDVPCQRNQCLSMALRPLEGGHPIVTMRVSSGGGVPPPLMPEAAEPAAANDMESAAPLSERNRLIQAMDRCGWVQAKAARLLGTTTRKLGYALHKHGIEVKKL
;
A
#
# COMPACT_ATOMS: atom_id res chain seq x y z
N MET A 1 -16.12 33.04 54.82
CA MET A 1 -16.30 31.97 53.81
C MET A 1 -14.94 31.47 53.35
N LYS A 2 -14.40 30.44 54.02
CA LYS A 2 -13.28 29.64 53.56
C LYS A 2 -13.75 28.21 53.71
N ASP A 3 -14.19 27.59 52.62
CA ASP A 3 -14.53 26.18 52.60
C ASP A 3 -13.25 25.39 52.87
N ARG A 4 -13.11 24.93 54.12
CA ARG A 4 -12.08 23.97 54.50
C ARG A 4 -12.44 22.65 53.82
N ILE A 5 -11.71 22.31 52.76
CA ILE A 5 -11.71 20.96 52.19
C ILE A 5 -11.35 20.00 53.32
N THR A 6 -12.31 19.19 53.74
CA THR A 6 -12.09 18.16 54.76
C THR A 6 -11.08 17.12 54.23
N PRO A 7 -10.18 16.56 55.07
CA PRO A 7 -9.15 15.60 54.66
C PRO A 7 -9.66 14.45 53.77
N ASN A 8 -10.91 14.02 54.00
CA ASN A 8 -11.58 12.96 53.25
C ASN A 8 -11.77 13.29 51.75
N HIS A 9 -12.00 14.56 51.42
CA HIS A 9 -12.30 14.97 50.04
C HIS A 9 -11.04 15.01 49.15
N PHE A 10 -9.87 15.28 49.75
CA PHE A 10 -8.60 15.22 49.06
C PHE A 10 -8.23 13.76 48.70
N GLN A 11 -8.52 12.83 49.59
CA GLN A 11 -8.32 11.39 49.37
C GLN A 11 -9.24 10.83 48.28
N GLU A 12 -10.51 11.27 48.24
CA GLU A 12 -11.46 10.96 47.16
C GLU A 12 -10.94 11.42 45.79
N LEU A 13 -10.54 12.69 45.67
CA LEU A 13 -10.01 13.25 44.42
C LEU A 13 -8.72 12.56 43.97
N THR A 14 -7.81 12.29 44.90
CA THR A 14 -6.56 11.57 44.62
C THR A 14 -6.85 10.15 44.10
N THR A 15 -7.85 9.47 44.66
CA THR A 15 -8.25 8.13 44.22
C THR A 15 -8.81 8.16 42.80
N ILE A 16 -9.68 9.13 42.47
CA ILE A 16 -10.23 9.29 41.11
C ILE A 16 -9.11 9.52 40.09
N TYR A 17 -8.12 10.35 40.45
CA TYR A 17 -6.97 10.63 39.60
C TYR A 17 -6.13 9.37 39.33
N GLU A 18 -5.79 8.60 40.37
CA GLU A 18 -5.03 7.35 40.19
C GLU A 18 -5.82 6.30 39.41
N VAL A 19 -7.12 6.17 39.67
CA VAL A 19 -8.01 5.30 38.88
C VAL A 19 -8.01 5.71 37.41
N SER A 20 -8.09 7.01 37.11
CA SER A 20 -8.02 7.51 35.73
C SER A 20 -6.69 7.17 35.06
N LYS A 21 -5.57 7.23 35.79
CA LYS A 21 -4.25 6.87 35.28
C LYS A 21 -4.17 5.38 34.97
N VAL A 22 -4.63 4.53 35.89
CA VAL A 22 -4.70 3.06 35.70
C VAL A 22 -5.55 2.71 34.46
N LEU A 23 -6.74 3.30 34.35
CA LEU A 23 -7.66 3.08 33.22
C LEU A 23 -7.09 3.48 31.85
N SER A 24 -6.05 4.32 31.82
CA SER A 24 -5.39 4.78 30.58
C SER A 24 -4.11 4.03 30.23
N SER A 25 -3.65 3.11 31.10
CA SER A 25 -2.28 2.57 31.04
C SER A 25 -2.10 1.31 30.18
N SER A 26 -3.16 0.52 29.98
CA SER A 26 -3.08 -0.80 29.34
C SER A 26 -4.25 -1.05 28.39
N MET A 27 -4.02 -1.93 27.42
CA MET A 27 -5.03 -2.44 26.49
C MET A 27 -5.74 -3.71 26.99
N ASP A 28 -5.33 -4.24 28.14
CA ASP A 28 -5.93 -5.41 28.81
C ASP A 28 -7.00 -4.95 29.80
N LEU A 29 -8.27 -5.08 29.40
CA LEU A 29 -9.40 -4.61 30.19
C LEU A 29 -9.50 -5.32 31.55
N GLU A 30 -9.34 -6.63 31.61
CA GLU A 30 -9.50 -7.39 32.85
C GLU A 30 -8.41 -7.02 33.86
N HIS A 31 -7.17 -6.93 33.40
CA HIS A 31 -6.05 -6.50 34.22
C HIS A 31 -6.26 -5.07 34.75
N THR A 32 -6.65 -4.14 33.86
CA THR A 32 -6.90 -2.75 34.20
C THR A 32 -8.04 -2.59 35.23
N LEU A 33 -9.14 -3.34 35.09
CA LEU A 33 -10.25 -3.29 36.05
C LEU A 33 -9.86 -3.82 37.44
N ASN A 34 -9.02 -4.86 37.49
CA ASN A 34 -8.48 -5.34 38.77
C ASN A 34 -7.58 -4.31 39.46
N ASP A 35 -6.75 -3.59 38.70
CA ASP A 35 -5.90 -2.55 39.27
C ASP A 35 -6.69 -1.32 39.76
N VAL A 36 -7.84 -1.02 39.13
CA VAL A 36 -8.79 -0.06 39.67
C VAL A 36 -9.28 -0.49 41.05
N LEU A 37 -9.70 -1.75 41.21
CA LEU A 37 -10.17 -2.26 42.49
C LEU A 37 -9.08 -2.30 43.57
N LYS A 38 -7.83 -2.65 43.22
CA LYS A 38 -6.68 -2.56 44.14
C LYS A 38 -6.40 -1.12 44.59
N THR A 39 -6.63 -0.14 43.71
CA THR A 39 -6.51 1.28 44.05
C THR A 39 -7.56 1.69 45.08
N LEU A 40 -8.79 1.19 44.94
CA LEU A 40 -9.85 1.40 45.93
C LEU A 40 -9.53 0.73 47.27
N GLU A 41 -9.01 -0.49 47.25
CA GLU A 41 -8.57 -1.17 48.48
C GLU A 41 -7.45 -0.39 49.18
N SER A 42 -6.43 0.05 48.45
CA SER A 42 -5.26 0.71 49.02
C SER A 42 -5.56 2.12 49.54
N HIS A 43 -6.38 2.89 48.83
CA HIS A 43 -6.64 4.29 49.18
C HIS A 43 -7.85 4.47 50.10
N LEU A 44 -8.83 3.57 50.06
CA LEU A 44 -10.12 3.76 50.77
C LEU A 44 -10.46 2.60 51.71
N TYR A 45 -9.57 1.60 51.82
CA TYR A 45 -9.78 0.37 52.59
C TYR A 45 -11.09 -0.32 52.22
N ILE A 46 -11.43 -0.30 50.92
CA ILE A 46 -12.62 -0.94 50.37
C ILE A 46 -12.25 -2.33 49.89
N SER A 47 -12.57 -3.34 50.70
CA SER A 47 -12.40 -4.75 50.38
C SER A 47 -13.41 -5.58 51.20
N PRO A 48 -14.16 -6.52 50.59
CA PRO A 48 -14.15 -6.90 49.18
C PRO A 48 -14.83 -5.88 48.24
N SER A 49 -14.40 -5.87 46.98
CA SER A 49 -15.00 -5.09 45.89
C SER A 49 -15.02 -5.88 44.58
N MET A 50 -15.97 -5.58 43.70
CA MET A 50 -16.14 -6.30 42.44
C MET A 50 -16.71 -5.39 41.34
N ILE A 51 -16.28 -5.65 40.11
CA ILE A 51 -16.86 -5.08 38.89
C ILE A 51 -17.51 -6.21 38.12
N LEU A 52 -18.81 -6.06 37.88
CA LEU A 52 -19.58 -6.95 37.05
C LEU A 52 -19.90 -6.27 35.73
N LEU A 53 -19.69 -6.96 34.62
CA LEU A 53 -20.08 -6.47 33.29
C LEU A 53 -21.07 -7.43 32.64
N ARG A 54 -21.87 -6.91 31.73
CA ARG A 54 -22.78 -7.71 30.91
C ARG A 54 -21.97 -8.64 30.00
N MET A 55 -22.30 -9.94 30.03
CA MET A 55 -21.69 -10.98 29.20
C MET A 55 -22.56 -11.34 27.99
N ASP A 56 -23.89 -11.36 28.18
CA ASP A 56 -24.92 -11.62 27.18
C ASP A 56 -26.13 -10.72 27.42
N GLU A 57 -27.18 -10.78 26.58
CA GLU A 57 -28.37 -9.91 26.70
C GLU A 57 -29.01 -9.92 28.10
N ASP A 58 -29.06 -11.08 28.77
CA ASP A 58 -29.70 -11.25 30.09
C ASP A 58 -28.73 -11.74 31.19
N LEU A 59 -27.42 -11.70 30.96
CA LEU A 59 -26.44 -12.24 31.92
C LEU A 59 -25.34 -11.24 32.26
N VAL A 60 -25.09 -11.08 33.56
CA VAL A 60 -24.05 -10.21 34.11
C VAL A 60 -23.17 -11.04 35.04
N GLY A 61 -21.85 -10.92 34.89
CA GLY A 61 -20.87 -11.71 35.64
C GLY A 61 -19.73 -10.85 36.18
N VAL A 62 -19.07 -11.33 37.23
CA VAL A 62 -17.87 -10.70 37.78
C VAL A 62 -16.72 -10.81 36.78
N ILE A 63 -16.14 -9.67 36.41
CA ILE A 63 -14.96 -9.58 35.52
C ILE A 63 -13.70 -9.26 36.33
N ALA A 64 -13.82 -8.47 37.39
CA ALA A 64 -12.72 -8.14 38.28
C ALA A 64 -13.20 -8.12 39.73
N ALA A 65 -12.34 -8.54 40.65
CA ALA A 65 -12.64 -8.52 42.08
C ALA A 65 -11.38 -8.43 42.94
N THR A 66 -11.54 -7.83 44.12
CA THR A 66 -10.54 -7.79 45.17
C THR A 66 -11.17 -8.29 46.47
N GLY A 67 -10.45 -9.12 47.23
CA GLY A 67 -10.96 -9.72 48.48
C GLY A 67 -11.95 -10.88 48.27
N LEU A 68 -12.07 -11.42 47.05
CA LEU A 68 -12.89 -12.59 46.73
C LEU A 68 -12.03 -13.74 46.20
N SER A 69 -12.45 -14.97 46.47
CA SER A 69 -11.86 -16.18 45.88
C SER A 69 -12.32 -16.39 44.44
N VAL A 70 -11.56 -17.19 43.67
CA VAL A 70 -11.92 -17.54 42.28
C VAL A 70 -13.29 -18.24 42.22
N ALA A 71 -13.60 -19.11 43.18
CA ALA A 71 -14.91 -19.80 43.25
C ALA A 71 -16.07 -18.84 43.57
N GLU A 72 -15.85 -17.78 44.35
CA GLU A 72 -16.85 -16.73 44.57
C GLU A 72 -17.06 -15.88 43.31
N MET A 73 -15.99 -15.58 42.57
CA MET A 73 -16.07 -14.86 41.29
C MET A 73 -16.89 -15.64 40.25
N GLU A 74 -16.63 -16.95 40.11
CA GLU A 74 -17.37 -17.80 39.17
C GLU A 74 -18.86 -17.91 39.48
N ARG A 75 -19.22 -17.96 40.77
CA ARG A 75 -20.61 -17.98 41.25
C ARG A 75 -21.31 -16.63 41.12
N GLY A 76 -20.56 -15.53 41.01
CA GLY A 76 -21.04 -14.16 40.87
C GLY A 76 -21.71 -13.84 39.53
N ARG A 77 -22.64 -14.68 39.07
CA ARG A 77 -23.43 -14.48 37.85
C ARG A 77 -24.89 -14.23 38.19
N TYR A 78 -25.50 -13.26 37.53
CA TYR A 78 -26.86 -12.78 37.81
C TYR A 78 -27.60 -12.50 36.50
N ARG A 79 -28.89 -12.86 36.46
CA ARG A 79 -29.80 -12.42 35.40
C ARG A 79 -30.30 -10.99 35.62
N LEU A 80 -30.82 -10.32 34.60
CA LEU A 80 -31.37 -8.98 34.78
C LEU A 80 -32.57 -9.02 35.74
N GLY A 81 -32.57 -8.14 36.74
CA GLY A 81 -33.54 -8.11 37.84
C GLY A 81 -33.41 -9.21 38.89
N GLU A 82 -32.46 -10.14 38.75
CA GLU A 82 -32.18 -11.16 39.75
C GLU A 82 -31.30 -10.61 40.86
N GLY A 83 -31.79 -10.69 42.10
CA GLY A 83 -31.09 -10.13 43.26
C GLY A 83 -30.83 -8.61 43.14
N MET A 84 -29.95 -8.10 44.01
CA MET A 84 -29.66 -6.66 44.03
C MET A 84 -28.82 -6.20 42.85
N VAL A 85 -27.84 -7.01 42.44
CA VAL A 85 -27.01 -6.72 41.25
C VAL A 85 -27.87 -6.69 39.98
N GLY A 86 -28.74 -7.68 39.76
CA GLY A 86 -29.63 -7.70 38.61
C GLY A 86 -30.64 -6.54 38.64
N LYS A 87 -31.14 -6.14 39.81
CA LYS A 87 -32.00 -4.96 39.97
C LYS A 87 -31.28 -3.66 39.61
N ILE A 88 -30.03 -3.47 40.03
CA ILE A 88 -29.20 -2.32 39.64
C ILE A 88 -29.04 -2.29 38.12
N MET A 89 -28.74 -3.43 37.49
CA MET A 89 -28.59 -3.53 36.04
C MET A 89 -29.86 -3.15 35.28
N ARG A 90 -31.03 -3.58 35.77
CA ARG A 90 -32.33 -3.28 35.13
C ARG A 90 -32.77 -1.83 35.34
N ALA A 91 -32.64 -1.32 36.56
CA ALA A 91 -33.10 0.02 36.92
C ALA A 91 -32.10 1.12 36.54
N GLY A 92 -30.81 0.79 36.45
CA GLY A 92 -29.73 1.75 36.27
C GLY A 92 -29.61 2.75 37.43
N MET A 93 -29.95 2.34 38.65
CA MET A 93 -29.92 3.18 39.85
C MET A 93 -29.01 2.58 40.92
N PRO A 94 -28.29 3.42 41.70
CA PRO A 94 -27.47 2.92 42.80
C PRO A 94 -28.33 2.33 43.91
N VAL A 95 -27.82 1.30 44.58
CA VAL A 95 -28.46 0.64 45.72
C VAL A 95 -27.49 0.64 46.89
N VAL A 96 -27.99 1.01 48.06
CA VAL A 96 -27.28 0.94 49.33
C VAL A 96 -28.08 0.07 50.27
N ILE A 97 -27.45 -0.95 50.83
CA ILE A 97 -28.02 -1.84 51.82
C ILE A 97 -27.15 -1.70 53.06
N PRO A 98 -27.63 -1.02 54.12
CA PRO A 98 -26.85 -0.82 55.34
C PRO A 98 -26.54 -2.12 56.08
N ASP A 99 -27.46 -3.10 55.99
CA ASP A 99 -27.30 -4.42 56.57
C ASP A 99 -27.81 -5.51 55.61
N VAL A 100 -26.90 -6.24 54.97
CA VAL A 100 -27.20 -7.31 54.02
C VAL A 100 -27.94 -8.48 54.68
N SER A 101 -27.79 -8.69 55.99
CA SER A 101 -28.51 -9.75 56.71
C SER A 101 -30.01 -9.47 56.84
N GLN A 102 -30.41 -8.21 56.70
CA GLN A 102 -31.80 -7.76 56.80
C GLN A 102 -32.47 -7.62 55.43
N GLU A 103 -31.79 -7.92 54.33
CA GLU A 103 -32.31 -7.76 52.96
C GLU A 103 -32.59 -9.13 52.32
N PRO A 104 -33.86 -9.60 52.28
CA PRO A 104 -34.20 -10.95 51.81
C PRO A 104 -33.88 -11.19 50.33
N ALA A 105 -33.82 -10.13 49.52
CA ALA A 105 -33.52 -10.23 48.09
C ALA A 105 -32.02 -10.17 47.77
N PHE A 106 -31.13 -10.23 48.77
CA PHE A 106 -29.69 -10.33 48.59
C PHE A 106 -29.24 -11.79 48.42
N LEU A 107 -28.65 -12.13 47.26
CA LEU A 107 -28.46 -13.54 46.85
C LEU A 107 -27.14 -14.20 47.30
N HIS A 108 -26.26 -13.52 48.06
CA HIS A 108 -25.00 -14.06 48.63
C HIS A 108 -24.15 -14.95 47.68
N ARG A 109 -24.21 -14.74 46.35
CA ARG A 109 -23.55 -15.61 45.37
C ARG A 109 -22.06 -15.34 45.24
N ALA A 110 -21.70 -14.06 45.15
CA ALA A 110 -20.32 -13.60 45.01
C ALA A 110 -19.67 -13.32 46.37
N TYR A 111 -20.35 -13.60 47.47
CA TYR A 111 -19.91 -13.24 48.82
C TYR A 111 -20.52 -14.19 49.85
N GLU A 112 -19.67 -14.98 50.51
CA GLU A 112 -20.10 -15.87 51.60
C GLU A 112 -19.96 -15.22 52.99
N PRO A 113 -21.07 -15.02 53.73
CA PRO A 113 -21.03 -14.38 55.04
C PRO A 113 -20.17 -15.09 56.09
N GLU A 114 -20.03 -16.41 55.98
CA GLU A 114 -19.30 -17.27 56.94
C GLU A 114 -17.78 -17.07 56.86
N ILE A 115 -17.26 -16.71 55.68
CA ILE A 115 -15.82 -16.56 55.41
C ILE A 115 -15.32 -15.17 55.78
N HIS A 116 -16.15 -14.14 55.61
CA HIS A 116 -15.70 -12.73 55.63
C HIS A 116 -16.03 -11.95 56.93
N GLN A 117 -16.29 -12.65 58.04
CA GLN A 117 -16.60 -12.05 59.36
C GLN A 117 -17.60 -10.86 59.27
N ARG A 118 -18.85 -11.16 58.91
CA ARG A 118 -20.01 -10.21 58.91
C ARG A 118 -19.67 -8.80 58.40
N LEU A 119 -19.40 -8.66 57.10
CA LEU A 119 -19.63 -7.37 56.45
C LEU A 119 -21.12 -7.06 56.46
N HIS A 120 -21.47 -5.84 56.85
CA HIS A 120 -22.86 -5.44 57.03
C HIS A 120 -23.39 -4.67 55.83
N ALA A 121 -22.60 -3.76 55.25
CA ALA A 121 -23.15 -2.89 54.20
C ALA A 121 -22.69 -3.28 52.79
N PHE A 122 -23.62 -3.19 51.85
CA PHE A 122 -23.39 -3.34 50.42
C PHE A 122 -23.72 -2.02 49.71
N VAL A 123 -22.84 -1.57 48.83
CA VAL A 123 -23.09 -0.43 47.94
C VAL A 123 -22.82 -0.89 46.52
N GLY A 124 -23.84 -0.80 45.66
CA GLY A 124 -23.73 -1.11 44.25
C GLY A 124 -24.13 0.09 43.41
N VAL A 125 -23.29 0.48 42.45
CA VAL A 125 -23.56 1.57 41.51
C VAL A 125 -23.52 1.06 40.07
N PRO A 126 -24.39 1.58 39.19
CA PRO A 126 -24.42 1.19 37.79
C PRO A 126 -23.21 1.75 37.04
N ILE A 127 -22.58 0.92 36.21
CA ILE A 127 -21.60 1.31 35.19
C ILE A 127 -22.38 1.57 33.91
N LYS A 128 -22.32 2.80 33.40
CA LYS A 128 -23.14 3.24 32.26
C LYS A 128 -22.31 3.71 31.09
N VAL A 129 -22.84 3.49 29.88
CA VAL A 129 -22.38 4.08 28.62
C VAL A 129 -23.58 4.78 27.99
N GLY A 130 -23.56 6.11 27.96
CA GLY A 130 -24.75 6.88 27.61
C GLY A 130 -25.91 6.59 28.57
N TYR A 131 -27.02 6.07 28.04
CA TYR A 131 -28.21 5.70 28.82
C TYR A 131 -28.24 4.21 29.22
N GLU A 132 -27.33 3.40 28.68
CA GLU A 132 -27.32 1.96 28.90
C GLU A 132 -26.48 1.57 30.13
N CYS A 133 -27.02 0.70 30.98
CA CYS A 133 -26.29 0.10 32.09
C CYS A 133 -25.58 -1.17 31.61
N ILE A 134 -24.26 -1.11 31.49
CA ILE A 134 -23.42 -2.20 30.98
C ILE A 134 -22.78 -3.04 32.09
N GLY A 135 -22.89 -2.60 33.34
CA GLY A 135 -22.30 -3.30 34.48
C GLY A 135 -22.67 -2.71 35.84
N VAL A 136 -22.09 -3.27 36.89
CA VAL A 136 -22.23 -2.80 38.28
C VAL A 136 -20.85 -2.78 38.93
N LEU A 137 -20.50 -1.66 39.56
CA LEU A 137 -19.41 -1.59 40.51
C LEU A 137 -20.01 -1.77 41.90
N ALA A 138 -19.59 -2.81 42.62
CA ALA A 138 -20.13 -3.15 43.92
C ALA A 138 -19.01 -3.28 44.96
N ILE A 139 -19.30 -2.81 46.17
CA ILE A 139 -18.37 -2.85 47.29
C ILE A 139 -19.09 -3.34 48.55
N TYR A 140 -18.30 -3.87 49.47
CA TYR A 140 -18.75 -4.22 50.82
C TYR A 140 -18.00 -3.39 51.87
N ARG A 141 -18.68 -3.08 52.98
CA ARG A 141 -18.11 -2.34 54.12
C ARG A 141 -18.29 -3.12 55.42
N SER A 142 -17.25 -3.11 56.26
CA SER A 142 -17.24 -3.70 57.60
C SER A 142 -17.75 -2.72 58.67
N GLU A 143 -18.26 -3.27 59.78
CA GLU A 143 -18.78 -2.54 60.96
C GLU A 143 -17.76 -1.60 61.63
N ARG A 144 -16.45 -1.82 61.40
CA ARG A 144 -15.36 -1.02 62.00
C ARG A 144 -15.30 0.44 61.50
N HIS A 145 -16.17 0.84 60.58
CA HIS A 145 -16.16 2.19 59.96
C HIS A 145 -17.44 2.99 60.30
N LYS A 146 -17.92 2.91 61.54
CA LYS A 146 -19.00 3.76 62.07
C LYS A 146 -18.58 5.25 62.00
N GLY A 147 -19.03 5.94 60.95
CA GLY A 147 -18.74 7.37 60.71
C GLY A 147 -18.65 7.77 59.23
N VAL A 148 -18.56 6.81 58.30
CA VAL A 148 -18.51 7.09 56.86
C VAL A 148 -19.92 7.26 56.30
N SER A 149 -20.15 8.31 55.51
CA SER A 149 -21.43 8.58 54.86
C SER A 149 -21.58 7.74 53.59
N PHE A 150 -22.57 6.86 53.53
CA PHE A 150 -22.94 6.13 52.30
C PHE A 150 -23.20 7.06 51.11
N ARG A 151 -23.60 8.32 51.36
CA ARG A 151 -23.78 9.31 50.28
C ARG A 151 -22.45 9.66 49.60
N SER A 152 -21.35 9.72 50.34
CA SER A 152 -20.02 9.96 49.78
C SER A 152 -19.53 8.78 48.97
N ASP A 153 -19.70 7.56 49.49
CA ASP A 153 -19.34 6.32 48.79
C ASP A 153 -20.10 6.22 47.46
N VAL A 154 -21.43 6.45 47.44
CA VAL A 154 -22.21 6.42 46.21
C VAL A 154 -21.72 7.46 45.21
N ARG A 155 -21.45 8.70 45.63
CA ARG A 155 -20.96 9.77 44.74
C ARG A 155 -19.61 9.42 44.12
N LEU A 156 -18.67 8.95 44.93
CA LEU A 156 -17.33 8.56 44.49
C LEU A 156 -17.38 7.36 43.53
N LEU A 157 -18.08 6.31 43.92
CA LEU A 157 -18.23 5.10 43.11
C LEU A 157 -18.95 5.40 41.80
N GLN A 158 -19.94 6.31 41.76
CA GLN A 158 -20.58 6.74 40.52
C GLN A 158 -19.58 7.41 39.56
N MET A 159 -18.67 8.25 40.07
CA MET A 159 -17.63 8.85 39.23
C MET A 159 -16.67 7.79 38.67
N ILE A 160 -16.22 6.85 39.51
CA ILE A 160 -15.37 5.74 39.09
C ILE A 160 -16.10 4.83 38.09
N ALA A 161 -17.36 4.47 38.36
CA ALA A 161 -18.17 3.64 37.49
C ALA A 161 -18.41 4.30 36.12
N ASN A 162 -18.54 5.63 36.07
CA ASN A 162 -18.60 6.35 34.81
C ASN A 162 -17.27 6.27 34.04
N LEU A 163 -16.12 6.44 34.71
CA LEU A 163 -14.81 6.28 34.07
C LEU A 163 -14.61 4.86 33.55
N VAL A 164 -14.93 3.85 34.37
CA VAL A 164 -14.91 2.43 33.99
C VAL A 164 -15.80 2.19 32.77
N GLY A 165 -17.02 2.74 32.76
CA GLY A 165 -17.94 2.60 31.63
C GLY A 165 -17.38 3.17 30.33
N GLN A 166 -16.81 4.37 30.36
CA GLN A 166 -16.16 5.00 29.20
C GLN A 166 -14.99 4.16 28.69
N THR A 167 -14.13 3.65 29.59
CA THR A 167 -13.01 2.79 29.21
C THR A 167 -13.49 1.48 28.57
N VAL A 168 -14.48 0.81 29.16
CA VAL A 168 -15.06 -0.42 28.57
C VAL A 168 -15.58 -0.15 27.15
N ASN A 169 -16.31 0.95 26.93
CA ASN A 169 -16.83 1.32 25.62
C ASN A 169 -15.70 1.54 24.59
N LEU A 170 -14.65 2.28 24.97
CA LEU A 170 -13.48 2.50 24.11
C LEU A 170 -12.77 1.19 23.76
N HIS A 171 -12.55 0.30 24.73
CA HIS A 171 -11.90 -0.99 24.51
C HIS A 171 -12.71 -1.91 23.59
N GLN A 172 -14.04 -1.95 23.75
CA GLN A 172 -14.93 -2.71 22.87
C GLN A 172 -14.89 -2.16 21.44
N GLY A 173 -14.91 -0.83 21.27
CA GLY A 173 -14.79 -0.17 19.97
C GLY A 173 -13.47 -0.49 19.26
N ILE A 174 -12.34 -0.36 19.97
CA ILE A 174 -11.01 -0.68 19.41
C ILE A 174 -10.90 -2.16 19.03
N SER A 175 -11.41 -3.06 19.88
CA SER A 175 -11.38 -4.50 19.62
C SER A 175 -12.23 -4.88 18.41
N ALA A 176 -13.42 -4.29 18.27
CA ALA A 176 -14.30 -4.52 17.13
C ALA A 176 -13.65 -4.06 15.81
N GLU A 177 -13.09 -2.85 15.80
CA GLU A 177 -12.43 -2.31 14.61
C GLU A 177 -11.17 -3.10 14.25
N ARG A 178 -10.36 -3.48 15.24
CA ARG A 178 -9.21 -4.37 15.03
C ARG A 178 -9.63 -5.70 14.39
N ASN A 179 -10.70 -6.32 14.88
CA ASN A 179 -11.22 -7.57 14.32
C ASN A 179 -11.80 -7.40 12.92
N ARG A 180 -12.37 -6.23 12.59
CA ARG A 180 -12.81 -5.89 11.24
C ARG A 180 -11.61 -5.77 10.29
N LEU A 181 -10.60 -4.99 10.67
CA LEU A 181 -9.38 -4.80 9.88
C LEU A 181 -8.64 -6.13 9.64
N LEU A 182 -8.57 -7.00 10.64
CA LEU A 182 -7.96 -8.33 10.49
C LEU A 182 -8.75 -9.21 9.50
N ARG A 183 -10.08 -9.18 9.54
CA ARG A 183 -10.94 -9.91 8.59
C ARG A 183 -10.78 -9.39 7.16
N GLU A 184 -10.78 -8.08 7.00
CA GLU A 184 -10.58 -7.43 5.69
C GLU A 184 -9.20 -7.75 5.12
N LYS A 185 -8.14 -7.64 5.94
CA LYS A 185 -6.79 -8.06 5.58
C LYS A 185 -6.76 -9.49 5.08
N HIS A 186 -7.36 -10.44 5.81
CA HIS A 186 -7.41 -11.84 5.39
C HIS A 186 -8.20 -12.06 4.10
N ARG A 187 -9.29 -11.32 3.89
CA ARG A 187 -10.04 -11.36 2.63
C ARG A 187 -9.19 -10.89 1.45
N LEU A 188 -8.57 -9.72 1.57
CA LEU A 188 -7.70 -9.15 0.53
C LEU A 188 -6.50 -10.06 0.25
N GLN A 189 -5.89 -10.63 1.28
CA GLN A 189 -4.80 -11.62 1.13
C GLN A 189 -5.25 -12.84 0.33
N LYS A 190 -6.45 -13.38 0.60
CA LYS A 190 -7.01 -14.51 -0.16
C LYS A 190 -7.31 -14.15 -1.60
N GLU A 191 -7.84 -12.96 -1.86
CA GLU A 191 -8.11 -12.48 -3.23
C GLU A 191 -6.81 -12.33 -4.03
N LEU A 192 -5.76 -11.77 -3.43
CA LEU A 192 -4.42 -11.69 -4.04
C LEU A 192 -3.81 -13.07 -4.30
N GLN A 193 -3.92 -13.99 -3.33
CA GLN A 193 -3.43 -15.36 -3.49
C GLN A 193 -4.15 -16.09 -4.62
N LYS A 194 -5.47 -15.89 -4.77
CA LYS A 194 -6.20 -16.40 -5.93
C LYS A 194 -5.65 -15.80 -7.21
N ARG A 195 -5.58 -14.47 -7.32
CA ARG A 195 -5.15 -13.77 -8.55
C ARG A 195 -3.77 -14.23 -9.04
N TYR A 196 -2.82 -14.40 -8.12
CA TYR A 196 -1.43 -14.76 -8.43
C TYR A 196 -1.11 -16.24 -8.18
N SER A 197 -2.13 -17.10 -8.05
CA SER A 197 -1.91 -18.53 -8.07
C SER A 197 -1.31 -18.93 -9.41
N ILE A 198 -0.37 -19.88 -9.41
CA ILE A 198 0.22 -20.42 -10.65
C ILE A 198 -0.86 -20.97 -11.61
N LYS A 199 -2.01 -21.41 -11.06
CA LYS A 199 -3.17 -21.86 -11.83
C LYS A 199 -3.81 -20.77 -12.70
N ASN A 200 -3.59 -19.51 -12.36
CA ASN A 200 -4.07 -18.36 -13.11
C ASN A 200 -2.98 -17.76 -14.03
N VAL A 201 -1.77 -18.33 -14.03
CA VAL A 201 -0.75 -17.99 -15.02
C VAL A 201 -1.00 -18.82 -16.26
N ILE A 202 -1.23 -18.14 -17.37
CA ILE A 202 -1.60 -18.78 -18.63
C ILE A 202 -0.35 -19.32 -19.32
N GLY A 203 -0.38 -20.62 -19.63
CA GLY A 203 0.68 -21.32 -20.35
C GLY A 203 0.39 -22.81 -20.48
N HIS A 204 0.06 -23.27 -21.67
CA HIS A 204 -0.13 -24.69 -22.00
C HIS A 204 1.05 -25.25 -22.80
N SER A 205 1.85 -24.39 -23.42
CA SER A 205 3.06 -24.76 -24.15
C SER A 205 4.03 -25.56 -23.28
N ARG A 206 4.73 -26.52 -23.90
CA ARG A 206 5.74 -27.35 -23.21
C ARG A 206 6.79 -26.50 -22.49
N ALA A 207 7.22 -25.39 -23.10
CA ALA A 207 8.20 -24.49 -22.50
C ALA A 207 7.69 -23.85 -21.20
N MET A 208 6.43 -23.43 -21.16
CA MET A 208 5.82 -22.90 -19.93
C MET A 208 5.56 -23.98 -18.88
N GLN A 209 5.24 -25.21 -19.29
CA GLN A 209 5.11 -26.33 -18.35
C GLN A 209 6.41 -26.63 -17.61
N THR A 210 7.57 -26.53 -18.29
CA THR A 210 8.88 -26.61 -17.64
C THR A 210 9.07 -25.48 -16.63
N VAL A 211 8.77 -24.23 -17.00
CA VAL A 211 8.84 -23.09 -16.07
C VAL A 211 7.96 -23.32 -14.83
N PHE A 212 6.75 -23.86 -15.01
CA PHE A 212 5.88 -24.16 -13.88
C PHE A 212 6.44 -25.27 -12.98
N ALA A 213 7.03 -26.31 -13.55
CA ALA A 213 7.70 -27.35 -12.76
C ALA A 213 8.84 -26.76 -11.91
N ASP A 214 9.69 -25.93 -12.51
CA ASP A 214 10.80 -25.26 -11.82
C ASP A 214 10.29 -24.36 -10.69
N VAL A 215 9.20 -23.62 -10.93
CA VAL A 215 8.56 -22.77 -9.90
C VAL A 215 8.05 -23.61 -8.74
N HIS A 216 7.38 -24.75 -8.99
CA HIS A 216 6.89 -25.63 -7.93
C HIS A 216 8.03 -26.23 -7.11
N GLN A 217 9.16 -26.54 -7.74
CA GLN A 217 10.35 -27.06 -7.05
C GLN A 217 11.07 -25.96 -6.25
N ALA A 218 11.18 -24.75 -6.79
CA ALA A 218 11.88 -23.64 -6.17
C ALA A 218 11.08 -22.98 -5.03
N ALA A 219 9.74 -22.95 -5.12
CA ALA A 219 8.89 -22.19 -4.20
C ALA A 219 8.99 -22.62 -2.71
N PRO A 220 9.08 -23.91 -2.34
CA PRO A 220 9.24 -24.31 -0.94
C PRO A 220 10.59 -23.88 -0.32
N GLY A 221 11.61 -23.72 -1.15
CA GLY A 221 12.98 -23.40 -0.73
C GLY A 221 13.17 -21.96 -0.24
N LYS A 222 14.27 -21.75 0.50
CA LYS A 222 14.73 -20.40 0.92
C LYS A 222 15.75 -19.79 -0.04
N ALA A 223 16.15 -20.52 -1.08
CA ALA A 223 17.16 -20.09 -2.03
C ALA A 223 16.72 -18.83 -2.81
N THR A 224 17.71 -18.04 -3.23
CA THR A 224 17.51 -16.93 -4.16
C THR A 224 17.11 -17.49 -5.51
N VAL A 225 16.07 -16.92 -6.12
CA VAL A 225 15.62 -17.30 -7.46
C VAL A 225 15.91 -16.15 -8.42
N LEU A 226 16.61 -16.44 -9.52
CA LEU A 226 16.88 -15.52 -10.61
C LEU A 226 15.94 -15.83 -11.79
N LEU A 227 15.07 -14.90 -12.12
CA LEU A 227 14.17 -14.96 -13.27
C LEU A 227 14.82 -14.29 -14.48
N ARG A 228 15.03 -15.06 -15.54
CA ARG A 228 15.62 -14.58 -16.78
C ARG A 228 14.59 -14.52 -17.88
N GLY A 229 14.81 -13.65 -18.85
CA GLY A 229 14.01 -13.58 -20.06
C GLY A 229 13.71 -12.13 -20.44
N GLU A 230 13.21 -11.95 -21.65
CA GLU A 230 12.96 -10.63 -22.22
C GLU A 230 11.95 -9.79 -21.41
N SER A 231 11.93 -8.49 -21.69
CA SER A 231 10.92 -7.62 -21.09
C SER A 231 9.51 -8.03 -21.56
N GLY A 232 8.53 -7.97 -20.65
CA GLY A 232 7.14 -8.28 -20.97
C GLY A 232 6.79 -9.78 -21.03
N THR A 233 7.67 -10.71 -20.64
CA THR A 233 7.36 -12.16 -20.62
C THR A 233 6.53 -12.62 -19.42
N GLY A 234 6.36 -11.78 -18.40
CA GLY A 234 5.60 -12.10 -17.18
C GLY A 234 6.44 -12.43 -15.93
N LYS A 235 7.70 -11.99 -15.87
CA LYS A 235 8.62 -12.25 -14.74
C LYS A 235 8.02 -11.87 -13.38
N GLU A 236 7.34 -10.73 -13.27
CA GLU A 236 6.70 -10.31 -12.01
C GLU A 236 5.59 -11.29 -11.57
N VAL A 237 4.78 -11.78 -12.51
CA VAL A 237 3.70 -12.73 -12.23
C VAL A 237 4.29 -14.04 -11.70
N ILE A 238 5.38 -14.53 -12.31
CA ILE A 238 6.10 -15.71 -11.85
C ILE A 238 6.73 -15.48 -10.46
N ALA A 239 7.32 -14.31 -10.20
CA ALA A 239 7.87 -13.97 -8.88
C ALA A 239 6.79 -14.02 -7.78
N ARG A 240 5.59 -13.49 -8.07
CA ARG A 240 4.44 -13.56 -7.16
C ARG A 240 3.97 -15.00 -6.97
N ALA A 241 3.92 -15.80 -8.05
CA ALA A 241 3.55 -17.21 -7.95
C ALA A 241 4.53 -18.00 -7.05
N ILE A 242 5.84 -17.78 -7.19
CA ILE A 242 6.87 -18.36 -6.31
C ILE A 242 6.61 -18.00 -4.84
N HIS A 243 6.29 -16.74 -4.55
CA HIS A 243 5.97 -16.29 -3.20
C HIS A 243 4.73 -16.99 -2.62
N TYR A 244 3.61 -17.02 -3.36
CA TYR A 244 2.35 -17.61 -2.88
C TYR A 244 2.38 -19.14 -2.78
N LEU A 245 3.29 -19.80 -3.49
CA LEU A 245 3.56 -21.24 -3.36
C LEU A 245 4.56 -21.56 -2.23
N SER A 246 5.17 -20.54 -1.62
CA SER A 246 6.16 -20.72 -0.55
C SER A 246 5.54 -20.76 0.85
N PRO A 247 6.29 -21.22 1.88
CA PRO A 247 5.88 -21.08 3.29
C PRO A 247 5.69 -19.63 3.75
N ARG A 248 6.13 -18.64 2.96
CA ARG A 248 6.01 -17.20 3.26
C ARG A 248 4.79 -16.55 2.60
N ARG A 249 3.86 -17.32 2.03
CA ARG A 249 2.66 -16.82 1.32
C ARG A 249 1.79 -15.83 2.11
N ASP A 250 1.82 -15.91 3.44
CA ASP A 250 1.02 -15.05 4.34
C ASP A 250 1.82 -13.81 4.81
N LYS A 251 3.08 -13.69 4.38
CA LYS A 251 4.01 -12.60 4.73
C LYS A 251 4.06 -11.56 3.61
N ALA A 252 4.80 -10.47 3.83
CA ALA A 252 4.91 -9.38 2.86
C ALA A 252 5.62 -9.84 1.57
N PHE A 253 5.07 -9.44 0.42
CA PHE A 253 5.76 -9.45 -0.87
C PHE A 253 6.02 -7.99 -1.27
N VAL A 254 7.28 -7.59 -1.28
CA VAL A 254 7.70 -6.23 -1.62
C VAL A 254 8.41 -6.28 -2.97
N SER A 255 7.98 -5.47 -3.93
CA SER A 255 8.60 -5.37 -5.25
C SER A 255 9.29 -4.01 -5.42
N LEU A 256 10.44 -4.02 -6.07
CA LEU A 256 11.19 -2.82 -6.45
C LEU A 256 11.76 -3.03 -7.86
N ASN A 257 11.56 -2.05 -8.73
CA ASN A 257 12.22 -2.00 -10.04
C ASN A 257 13.49 -1.16 -9.92
N CYS A 258 14.64 -1.78 -10.17
CA CYS A 258 15.95 -1.15 -10.01
C CYS A 258 16.30 -0.18 -11.15
N ALA A 259 15.77 -0.39 -12.36
CA ALA A 259 16.05 0.44 -13.53
C ALA A 259 15.28 1.78 -13.52
N ALA A 260 14.21 1.89 -12.73
CA ALA A 260 13.31 3.04 -12.73
C ALA A 260 13.81 4.23 -11.89
N LEU A 261 14.83 4.04 -11.05
CA LEU A 261 15.24 5.01 -10.04
C LEU A 261 16.72 5.41 -10.18
N PRO A 262 17.05 6.70 -9.96
CA PRO A 262 18.43 7.12 -9.74
C PRO A 262 19.05 6.40 -8.53
N GLU A 263 20.36 6.18 -8.56
CA GLU A 263 21.11 5.41 -7.56
C GLU A 263 20.84 5.87 -6.11
N SER A 264 20.88 7.17 -5.83
CA SER A 264 20.64 7.71 -4.48
C SER A 264 19.23 7.43 -3.97
N ILE A 265 18.23 7.46 -4.85
CA ILE A 265 16.84 7.15 -4.51
C ILE A 265 16.67 5.64 -4.35
N LEU A 266 17.33 4.85 -5.19
CA LEU A 266 17.30 3.38 -5.10
C LEU A 266 17.87 2.90 -3.75
N GLU A 267 18.97 3.48 -3.29
CA GLU A 267 19.55 3.18 -1.98
C GLU A 267 18.61 3.57 -0.83
N SER A 268 18.04 4.77 -0.89
CA SER A 268 17.10 5.26 0.10
C SER A 268 15.81 4.44 0.16
N GLU A 269 15.30 3.96 -0.99
CA GLU A 269 14.14 3.08 -1.04
C GLU A 269 14.46 1.67 -0.53
N LEU A 270 15.61 1.10 -0.89
CA LEU A 270 15.97 -0.29 -0.55
C LEU A 270 16.38 -0.42 0.93
N PHE A 271 17.28 0.45 1.40
CA PHE A 271 17.86 0.41 2.76
C PHE A 271 17.17 1.36 3.74
N GLY A 272 16.45 2.37 3.26
CA GLY A 272 15.91 3.41 4.13
C GLY A 272 16.97 4.45 4.51
N HIS A 273 16.55 5.52 5.16
CA HIS A 273 17.43 6.61 5.56
C HIS A 273 17.09 7.15 6.94
N GLU A 274 18.11 7.68 7.61
CA GLU A 274 17.94 8.46 8.83
C GLU A 274 17.69 9.94 8.51
N ARG A 275 17.20 10.67 9.52
CA ARG A 275 16.97 12.11 9.39
C ARG A 275 18.28 12.83 9.10
N GLY A 276 18.33 13.62 8.04
CA GLY A 276 19.52 14.37 7.63
C GLY A 276 20.51 13.61 6.75
N ALA A 277 20.19 12.39 6.29
CA ALA A 277 21.07 11.60 5.42
C ALA A 277 21.37 12.25 4.05
N PHE A 278 20.46 13.08 3.53
CA PHE A 278 20.63 13.87 2.31
C PHE A 278 19.72 15.11 2.33
N THR A 279 19.88 16.02 1.36
CA THR A 279 19.05 17.22 1.22
C THR A 279 17.59 16.84 0.97
N GLY A 280 16.72 17.07 1.96
CA GLY A 280 15.30 16.69 1.93
C GLY A 280 14.93 15.52 2.84
N ALA A 281 15.88 14.86 3.51
CA ALA A 281 15.63 13.80 4.49
C ALA A 281 15.11 14.38 5.84
N THR A 282 13.89 14.91 5.83
CA THR A 282 13.27 15.58 7.00
C THR A 282 12.80 14.60 8.07
N GLN A 283 12.50 13.35 7.68
CA GLN A 283 12.05 12.28 8.56
C GLN A 283 12.85 11.01 8.27
N GLU A 284 12.90 10.09 9.24
CA GLU A 284 13.41 8.75 8.98
C GLU A 284 12.42 7.94 8.12
N ARG A 285 12.95 7.06 7.25
CA ARG A 285 12.12 6.19 6.42
C ARG A 285 12.67 4.77 6.40
N LYS A 286 11.78 3.79 6.61
CA LYS A 286 12.08 2.36 6.50
C LYS A 286 12.30 1.96 5.04
N GLY A 287 13.35 1.17 4.79
CA GLY A 287 13.66 0.62 3.47
C GLY A 287 12.84 -0.62 3.12
N ARG A 288 12.88 -1.02 1.85
CA ARG A 288 12.19 -2.23 1.34
C ARG A 288 12.67 -3.51 2.01
N PHE A 289 13.94 -3.60 2.41
CA PHE A 289 14.43 -4.76 3.18
C PHE A 289 13.74 -4.88 4.54
N GLU A 290 13.55 -3.77 5.26
CA GLU A 290 12.85 -3.76 6.55
C GLU A 290 11.36 -4.08 6.36
N LEU A 291 10.73 -3.54 5.31
CA LEU A 291 9.32 -3.82 4.99
C LEU A 291 9.09 -5.28 4.55
N ALA A 292 10.11 -5.92 3.97
CA ALA A 292 10.05 -7.31 3.51
C ALA A 292 10.50 -8.32 4.57
N ASP A 293 10.81 -7.89 5.80
CA ASP A 293 11.33 -8.79 6.83
C ASP A 293 10.36 -9.94 7.15
N GLY A 294 10.88 -11.16 7.21
CA GLY A 294 10.12 -12.41 7.28
C GLY A 294 9.37 -12.78 6.00
N GLY A 295 9.37 -11.92 4.97
CA GLY A 295 8.64 -12.06 3.71
C GLY A 295 9.53 -12.32 2.49
N THR A 296 9.19 -11.73 1.35
CA THR A 296 9.91 -11.86 0.07
C THR A 296 10.12 -10.49 -0.55
N LEU A 297 11.33 -10.24 -1.04
CA LEU A 297 11.70 -9.05 -1.79
C LEU A 297 11.99 -9.44 -3.24
N PHE A 298 11.25 -8.82 -4.16
CA PHE A 298 11.43 -8.96 -5.58
C PHE A 298 12.17 -7.74 -6.15
N LEU A 299 13.32 -7.99 -6.78
CA LEU A 299 14.15 -6.98 -7.44
C LEU A 299 14.08 -7.18 -8.95
N ASP A 300 13.36 -6.30 -9.63
CA ASP A 300 13.24 -6.33 -11.09
C ASP A 300 14.35 -5.50 -11.73
N GLU A 301 14.80 -5.95 -12.91
CA GLU A 301 15.92 -5.40 -13.66
C GLU A 301 17.22 -5.26 -12.84
N ILE A 302 17.61 -6.33 -12.14
CA ILE A 302 18.84 -6.38 -11.34
C ILE A 302 20.12 -6.20 -12.18
N GLY A 303 20.06 -6.39 -13.49
CA GLY A 303 21.19 -6.19 -14.40
C GLY A 303 21.54 -4.71 -14.66
N ASP A 304 20.66 -3.77 -14.29
CA ASP A 304 20.82 -2.34 -14.55
C ASP A 304 21.43 -1.56 -13.36
N ILE A 305 21.85 -2.23 -12.29
CA ILE A 305 22.36 -1.58 -11.07
C ILE A 305 23.82 -1.13 -11.19
N SER A 306 24.15 -0.01 -10.52
CA SER A 306 25.51 0.52 -10.46
C SER A 306 26.48 -0.44 -9.73
N PRO A 307 27.79 -0.43 -10.06
CA PRO A 307 28.79 -1.24 -9.35
C PRO A 307 28.86 -0.96 -7.83
N ALA A 308 28.64 0.28 -7.41
CA ALA A 308 28.61 0.64 -5.99
C ALA A 308 27.41 0.00 -5.27
N PHE A 309 26.25 -0.01 -5.92
CA PHE A 309 25.06 -0.67 -5.40
C PHE A 309 25.22 -2.19 -5.35
N GLN A 310 25.88 -2.80 -6.34
CA GLN A 310 26.20 -4.23 -6.36
C GLN A 310 26.97 -4.65 -5.09
N ALA A 311 27.94 -3.84 -4.66
CA ALA A 311 28.72 -4.11 -3.45
C ALA A 311 27.87 -4.07 -2.18
N LYS A 312 26.97 -3.07 -2.05
CA LYS A 312 26.05 -2.97 -0.91
C LYS A 312 25.07 -4.13 -0.88
N LEU A 313 24.47 -4.47 -2.03
CA LEU A 313 23.55 -5.60 -2.13
C LEU A 313 24.22 -6.93 -1.78
N LEU A 314 25.46 -7.14 -2.24
CA LEU A 314 26.24 -8.33 -1.90
C LEU A 314 26.40 -8.48 -0.39
N ARG A 315 26.78 -7.40 0.32
CA ARG A 315 26.93 -7.40 1.78
C ARG A 315 25.64 -7.85 2.47
N VAL A 316 24.48 -7.32 2.06
CA VAL A 316 23.18 -7.73 2.62
C VAL A 316 22.84 -9.19 2.31
N LEU A 317 23.14 -9.66 1.09
CA LEU A 317 22.89 -11.07 0.73
C LEU A 317 23.79 -12.05 1.47
N GLN A 318 25.00 -11.64 1.85
CA GLN A 318 25.97 -12.48 2.57
C GLN A 318 25.71 -12.46 4.08
N GLU A 319 25.68 -11.26 4.68
CA GLU A 319 25.62 -11.05 6.13
C GLU A 319 24.18 -11.10 6.67
N ARG A 320 23.17 -10.93 5.81
CA ARG A 320 21.76 -10.72 6.20
C ARG A 320 21.57 -9.54 7.14
N GLU A 321 22.46 -8.57 7.00
CA GLU A 321 22.53 -7.36 7.79
C GLU A 321 22.67 -6.16 6.86
N PHE A 322 22.09 -5.03 7.25
CA PHE A 322 22.25 -3.77 6.52
C PHE A 322 22.22 -2.58 7.46
N GLU A 323 22.73 -1.45 6.98
CA GLU A 323 22.71 -0.14 7.65
C GLU A 323 21.85 0.82 6.82
N ARG A 324 21.11 1.71 7.49
CA ARG A 324 20.36 2.76 6.79
C ARG A 324 21.32 3.78 6.20
N VAL A 325 20.91 4.46 5.12
CA VAL A 325 21.70 5.56 4.56
C VAL A 325 21.86 6.65 5.62
N GLY A 326 23.11 6.97 5.94
CA GLY A 326 23.48 7.96 6.97
C GLY A 326 23.43 7.45 8.41
N GLY A 327 23.01 6.21 8.65
CA GLY A 327 22.97 5.60 9.98
C GLY A 327 24.13 4.63 10.21
N THR A 328 24.44 4.35 11.47
CA THR A 328 25.48 3.39 11.88
C THR A 328 24.91 2.13 12.53
N GLN A 329 23.59 2.07 12.71
CA GLN A 329 22.93 0.93 13.34
C GLN A 329 22.76 -0.22 12.33
N THR A 330 23.47 -1.31 12.56
CA THR A 330 23.32 -2.56 11.81
C THR A 330 22.02 -3.28 12.18
N ARG A 331 21.28 -3.76 11.17
CA ARG A 331 19.98 -4.42 11.34
C ARG A 331 19.98 -5.77 10.65
N ARG A 332 19.66 -6.83 11.41
CA ARG A 332 19.45 -8.20 10.89
C ARG A 332 18.09 -8.35 10.24
N ILE A 333 18.03 -9.04 9.11
CA ILE A 333 16.80 -9.33 8.38
C ILE A 333 16.72 -10.78 7.90
N ASN A 334 15.50 -11.27 7.75
CA ASN A 334 15.23 -12.60 7.20
C ASN A 334 14.32 -12.49 5.96
N VAL A 335 14.89 -12.08 4.84
CA VAL A 335 14.16 -11.86 3.58
C VAL A 335 14.53 -12.92 2.55
N ARG A 336 13.54 -13.45 1.83
CA ARG A 336 13.77 -14.27 0.65
C ARG A 336 13.89 -13.35 -0.55
N ILE A 337 14.91 -13.56 -1.37
CA ILE A 337 15.18 -12.71 -2.52
C ILE A 337 14.75 -13.43 -3.80
N ILE A 338 14.03 -12.71 -4.65
CA ILE A 338 13.76 -13.09 -6.03
C ILE A 338 14.28 -11.94 -6.89
N THR A 339 15.13 -12.24 -7.86
CA THR A 339 15.65 -11.23 -8.79
C THR A 339 15.13 -11.51 -10.20
N ALA A 340 15.02 -10.47 -11.02
CA ALA A 340 14.69 -10.60 -12.42
C ALA A 340 15.58 -9.71 -13.28
N THR A 341 15.88 -10.15 -14.51
CA THR A 341 16.59 -9.34 -15.49
C THR A 341 16.30 -9.80 -16.92
N ASN A 342 16.36 -8.87 -17.87
CA ASN A 342 16.41 -9.13 -19.30
C ASN A 342 17.83 -9.20 -19.89
N ARG A 343 18.87 -8.82 -19.13
CA ARG A 343 20.26 -8.80 -19.60
C ARG A 343 20.93 -10.16 -19.46
N ASN A 344 21.90 -10.41 -20.32
CA ASN A 344 22.83 -11.52 -20.16
C ASN A 344 23.88 -11.16 -19.08
N LEU A 345 23.71 -11.68 -17.87
CA LEU A 345 24.59 -11.37 -16.75
C LEU A 345 25.99 -11.96 -16.94
N GLU A 346 26.12 -13.10 -17.61
CA GLU A 346 27.40 -13.74 -17.90
C GLU A 346 28.26 -12.85 -18.80
N GLU A 347 27.64 -12.27 -19.83
CA GLU A 347 28.31 -11.26 -20.67
C GLU A 347 28.68 -10.01 -19.87
N ALA A 348 27.76 -9.50 -19.04
CA ALA A 348 28.03 -8.33 -18.21
C ALA A 348 29.19 -8.56 -17.22
N VAL A 349 29.31 -9.77 -16.68
CA VAL A 349 30.45 -10.18 -15.84
C VAL A 349 31.73 -10.24 -16.65
N SER A 350 31.69 -10.83 -17.86
CA SER A 350 32.87 -10.89 -18.74
C SER A 350 33.39 -9.49 -19.15
N LYS A 351 32.48 -8.52 -19.28
CA LYS A 351 32.77 -7.11 -19.61
C LYS A 351 33.15 -6.27 -18.38
N GLY A 352 33.08 -6.82 -17.16
CA GLY A 352 33.37 -6.10 -15.92
C GLY A 352 32.27 -5.13 -15.46
N GLU A 353 31.10 -5.14 -16.10
CA GLU A 353 29.95 -4.30 -15.75
C GLU A 353 29.17 -4.85 -14.55
N PHE A 354 29.25 -6.17 -14.33
CA PHE A 354 28.60 -6.85 -13.21
C PHE A 354 29.60 -7.69 -12.42
N ARG A 355 29.53 -7.66 -11.09
CA ARG A 355 30.47 -8.41 -10.25
C ARG A 355 30.15 -9.91 -10.24
N ALA A 356 31.19 -10.72 -10.43
CA ALA A 356 31.07 -12.17 -10.42
C ALA A 356 30.57 -12.74 -9.08
N ASP A 357 31.03 -12.17 -7.95
CA ASP A 357 30.63 -12.60 -6.60
C ASP A 357 29.13 -12.41 -6.33
N LEU A 358 28.57 -11.27 -6.74
CA LEU A 358 27.14 -11.02 -6.69
C LEU A 358 26.37 -11.97 -7.60
N TYR A 359 26.86 -12.18 -8.83
CA TYR A 359 26.25 -13.11 -9.79
C TYR A 359 26.09 -14.51 -9.19
N TYR A 360 27.16 -15.08 -8.62
CA TYR A 360 27.10 -16.40 -7.98
C TYR A 360 26.14 -16.45 -6.78
N ARG A 361 25.96 -15.34 -6.06
CA ARG A 361 25.05 -15.28 -4.90
C ARG A 361 23.57 -15.19 -5.29
N ILE A 362 23.25 -14.58 -6.43
CA ILE A 362 21.87 -14.46 -6.91
C ILE A 362 21.46 -15.62 -7.83
N ASN A 363 22.40 -16.20 -8.58
CA ASN A 363 22.17 -17.30 -9.52
C ASN A 363 22.19 -18.68 -8.83
N VAL A 364 21.40 -18.87 -7.77
CA VAL A 364 21.30 -20.15 -7.05
C VAL A 364 20.28 -21.07 -7.73
N VAL A 365 19.10 -20.54 -8.03
CA VAL A 365 18.08 -21.20 -8.85
C VAL A 365 17.73 -20.26 -9.98
N SER A 366 17.95 -20.67 -11.23
CA SER A 366 17.68 -19.85 -12.41
C SER A 366 16.46 -20.40 -13.15
N ILE A 367 15.50 -19.54 -13.46
CA ILE A 367 14.31 -19.90 -14.23
C ILE A 367 14.25 -18.98 -15.45
N PHE A 368 14.31 -19.57 -16.64
CA PHE A 368 14.24 -18.84 -17.90
C PHE A 368 12.80 -18.80 -18.42
N LEU A 369 12.26 -17.60 -18.57
CA LEU A 369 10.93 -17.38 -19.17
C LEU A 369 11.08 -17.22 -20.68
N PRO A 370 10.49 -18.14 -21.48
CA PRO A 370 10.60 -18.08 -22.93
C PRO A 370 9.84 -16.86 -23.48
N PRO A 371 10.39 -16.22 -24.52
CA PRO A 371 9.70 -15.17 -25.24
C PRO A 371 8.42 -15.70 -25.90
N LEU A 372 7.42 -14.85 -26.08
CA LEU A 372 6.09 -15.23 -26.57
C LEU A 372 6.14 -15.92 -27.95
N ARG A 373 7.10 -15.51 -28.80
CA ARG A 373 7.34 -16.09 -30.13
C ARG A 373 7.72 -17.57 -30.11
N GLU A 374 8.29 -18.08 -29.01
CA GLU A 374 8.67 -19.49 -28.81
C GLU A 374 7.53 -20.32 -28.18
N ARG A 375 6.46 -19.66 -27.72
CA ARG A 375 5.29 -20.28 -27.10
C ARG A 375 3.98 -19.78 -27.72
N ARG A 376 3.89 -19.82 -29.05
CA ARG A 376 2.73 -19.31 -29.80
C ARG A 376 1.41 -20.01 -29.46
N GLU A 377 1.49 -21.26 -29.00
CA GLU A 377 0.35 -22.04 -28.49
C GLU A 377 -0.38 -21.37 -27.33
N ASP A 378 0.30 -20.50 -26.57
CA ASP A 378 -0.28 -19.80 -25.42
C ASP A 378 -1.02 -18.51 -25.83
N ILE A 379 -0.80 -18.00 -27.05
CA ILE A 379 -1.36 -16.72 -27.51
C ILE A 379 -2.89 -16.71 -27.49
N PRO A 380 -3.61 -17.74 -27.97
CA PRO A 380 -5.08 -17.75 -27.93
C PRO A 380 -5.66 -17.63 -26.52
N ALA A 381 -5.12 -18.42 -25.57
CA ALA A 381 -5.56 -18.39 -24.19
C ALA A 381 -5.25 -17.04 -23.50
N LEU A 382 -4.11 -16.43 -23.84
CA LEU A 382 -3.76 -15.08 -23.36
C LEU A 382 -4.74 -14.02 -23.88
N ILE A 383 -5.07 -14.05 -25.18
CA ILE A 383 -6.03 -13.12 -25.79
C ILE A 383 -7.40 -13.25 -25.13
N GLU A 384 -7.90 -14.48 -24.98
CA GLU A 384 -9.20 -14.74 -24.35
C GLU A 384 -9.23 -14.18 -22.93
N HIS A 385 -8.17 -14.39 -22.15
CA HIS A 385 -8.07 -13.84 -20.80
C HIS A 385 -8.10 -12.31 -20.77
N PHE A 386 -7.30 -11.64 -21.60
CA PHE A 386 -7.27 -10.18 -21.65
C PHE A 386 -8.61 -9.60 -22.12
N LEU A 387 -9.24 -10.23 -23.11
CA LEU A 387 -10.53 -9.80 -23.62
C LEU A 387 -11.65 -10.00 -22.58
N ALA A 388 -11.65 -11.14 -21.88
CA ALA A 388 -12.60 -11.40 -20.79
C ALA A 388 -12.45 -10.38 -19.66
N ARG A 389 -11.21 -10.06 -19.26
CA ARG A 389 -10.92 -9.01 -18.27
C ARG A 389 -11.44 -7.66 -18.71
N TYR A 390 -11.13 -7.26 -19.95
CA TYR A 390 -11.59 -5.99 -20.53
C TYR A 390 -13.12 -5.90 -20.57
N ASN A 391 -13.80 -6.97 -20.95
CA ASN A 391 -15.26 -7.04 -21.02
C ASN A 391 -15.91 -6.84 -19.65
N VAL A 392 -15.37 -7.46 -18.60
CA VAL A 392 -15.86 -7.30 -17.22
C VAL A 392 -15.66 -5.86 -16.73
N GLU A 393 -14.47 -5.30 -16.95
CA GLU A 393 -14.13 -3.94 -16.49
C GLU A 393 -14.93 -2.85 -17.21
N ASN A 394 -15.21 -3.03 -18.51
CA ASN A 394 -15.88 -2.04 -19.34
C ASN A 394 -17.36 -2.35 -19.60
N GLN A 395 -17.91 -3.40 -18.96
CA GLN A 395 -19.29 -3.87 -19.15
C GLN A 395 -19.66 -4.12 -20.62
N ARG A 396 -18.71 -4.64 -21.40
CA ARG A 396 -18.88 -5.00 -22.82
C ARG A 396 -18.93 -6.50 -23.01
N LYS A 397 -19.36 -6.94 -24.21
CA LYS A 397 -19.37 -8.34 -24.63
C LYS A 397 -18.67 -8.50 -25.97
N LEU A 398 -17.39 -8.10 -26.01
CA LEU A 398 -16.57 -8.23 -27.20
C LEU A 398 -16.16 -9.68 -27.43
N THR A 399 -16.21 -10.11 -28.69
CA THR A 399 -15.72 -11.42 -29.15
C THR A 399 -14.68 -11.21 -30.25
N LEU A 400 -13.78 -12.18 -30.43
CA LEU A 400 -12.74 -12.12 -31.45
C LEU A 400 -13.09 -13.06 -32.61
N SER A 401 -13.00 -12.57 -33.84
CA SER A 401 -13.17 -13.40 -35.03
C SER A 401 -12.00 -14.38 -35.21
N PRO A 402 -12.22 -15.58 -35.79
CA PRO A 402 -11.14 -16.53 -36.07
C PRO A 402 -10.00 -15.95 -36.90
N GLU A 403 -10.30 -15.06 -37.85
CA GLU A 403 -9.31 -14.42 -38.72
C GLU A 403 -8.44 -13.41 -37.96
N ALA A 404 -9.03 -12.67 -37.01
CA ALA A 404 -8.28 -11.79 -36.12
C ALA A 404 -7.34 -12.60 -35.20
N LEU A 405 -7.81 -13.73 -34.70
CA LEU A 405 -7.03 -14.61 -33.84
C LEU A 405 -5.81 -15.16 -34.58
N GLN A 406 -6.00 -15.71 -35.78
CA GLN A 406 -4.90 -16.22 -36.60
C GLN A 406 -3.86 -15.14 -36.88
N THR A 407 -4.31 -13.92 -37.17
CA THR A 407 -3.42 -12.78 -37.39
C THR A 407 -2.59 -12.49 -36.15
N MET A 408 -3.22 -12.38 -34.97
CA MET A 408 -2.50 -12.14 -33.71
C MET A 408 -1.50 -13.27 -33.38
N VAL A 409 -1.85 -14.53 -33.65
CA VAL A 409 -0.94 -15.68 -33.45
C VAL A 409 0.28 -15.62 -34.38
N SER A 410 0.12 -15.06 -35.59
CA SER A 410 1.21 -14.95 -36.57
C SER A 410 2.19 -13.79 -36.31
N CYS A 411 1.81 -12.80 -35.48
CA CYS A 411 2.68 -11.65 -35.20
C CYS A 411 3.90 -12.04 -34.34
N TYR A 412 5.00 -11.26 -34.47
CA TYR A 412 6.28 -11.55 -33.79
C TYR A 412 6.30 -11.20 -32.30
N TRP A 413 5.52 -10.19 -31.87
CA TRP A 413 5.42 -9.70 -30.49
C TRP A 413 6.78 -9.43 -29.80
N PRO A 414 7.58 -8.46 -30.29
CA PRO A 414 8.87 -8.11 -29.66
C PRO A 414 8.76 -7.67 -28.19
N GLY A 415 7.63 -7.08 -27.77
CA GLY A 415 7.34 -6.73 -26.38
C GLY A 415 6.60 -7.82 -25.60
N ASN A 416 6.58 -9.05 -26.14
CA ASN A 416 6.03 -10.26 -25.51
C ASN A 416 4.56 -10.07 -25.05
N VAL A 417 4.21 -10.61 -23.89
CA VAL A 417 2.84 -10.61 -23.35
C VAL A 417 2.32 -9.20 -23.10
N ARG A 418 3.19 -8.28 -22.64
CA ARG A 418 2.83 -6.87 -22.43
C ARG A 418 2.37 -6.19 -23.73
N GLU A 419 3.02 -6.49 -24.84
CA GLU A 419 2.62 -5.93 -26.13
C GLU A 419 1.30 -6.54 -26.63
N LEU A 420 1.13 -7.86 -26.47
CA LEU A 420 -0.10 -8.55 -26.82
C LEU A 420 -1.29 -7.97 -26.04
N GLU A 421 -1.15 -7.81 -24.72
CA GLU A 421 -2.15 -7.20 -23.83
C GLU A 421 -2.54 -5.80 -24.30
N ASN A 422 -1.55 -4.92 -24.51
CA ASN A 422 -1.77 -3.57 -25.03
C ASN A 422 -2.48 -3.56 -26.39
N CYS A 423 -2.14 -4.51 -27.27
CA CYS A 423 -2.75 -4.61 -28.59
C CYS A 423 -4.23 -5.02 -28.50
N VAL A 424 -4.55 -6.00 -27.66
CA VAL A 424 -5.93 -6.45 -27.42
C VAL A 424 -6.75 -5.31 -26.81
N GLU A 425 -6.26 -4.65 -25.76
CA GLU A 425 -6.96 -3.54 -25.09
C GLU A 425 -7.19 -2.35 -26.04
N ARG A 426 -6.17 -1.98 -26.83
CA ARG A 426 -6.30 -0.91 -27.83
C ARG A 426 -7.34 -1.25 -28.89
N THR A 427 -7.33 -2.49 -29.40
CA THR A 427 -8.29 -2.93 -30.42
C THR A 427 -9.71 -2.95 -29.86
N ALA A 428 -9.89 -3.49 -28.65
CA ALA A 428 -11.16 -3.53 -27.94
C ALA A 428 -11.73 -2.14 -27.65
N THR A 429 -10.86 -1.17 -27.34
CA THR A 429 -11.27 0.22 -27.08
C THR A 429 -11.72 0.96 -28.34
N MET A 430 -11.02 0.74 -29.46
CA MET A 430 -11.28 1.48 -30.69
C MET A 430 -12.47 0.94 -31.50
N ILE A 431 -12.96 -0.27 -31.19
CA ILE A 431 -13.98 -0.91 -32.00
C ILE A 431 -15.39 -0.39 -31.73
N ARG A 432 -16.09 -0.09 -32.82
CA ARG A 432 -17.52 0.26 -32.85
C ARG A 432 -18.32 -0.97 -33.22
N GLY A 433 -18.61 -1.81 -32.22
CA GLY A 433 -19.32 -3.09 -32.37
C GLY A 433 -18.90 -4.12 -31.32
N ASP A 434 -19.39 -5.35 -31.48
CA ASP A 434 -19.18 -6.45 -30.53
C ASP A 434 -18.21 -7.54 -31.03
N ILE A 435 -17.74 -7.44 -32.27
CA ILE A 435 -16.88 -8.45 -32.91
C ILE A 435 -15.60 -7.78 -33.42
N ILE A 436 -14.44 -8.21 -32.91
CA ILE A 436 -13.11 -7.81 -33.35
C ILE A 436 -12.74 -8.58 -34.62
N ARG A 437 -12.67 -7.86 -35.75
CA ARG A 437 -12.30 -8.45 -37.05
C ARG A 437 -10.82 -8.28 -37.34
N ASN A 438 -10.33 -9.03 -38.30
CA ASN A 438 -8.91 -9.00 -38.69
C ASN A 438 -8.43 -7.60 -39.07
N LEU A 439 -9.27 -6.85 -39.82
CA LEU A 439 -8.98 -5.48 -40.20
C LEU A 439 -8.81 -4.54 -39.02
N ASP A 440 -9.31 -4.86 -37.82
CA ASP A 440 -9.19 -4.01 -36.63
C ASP A 440 -7.85 -4.22 -35.92
N VAL A 441 -7.13 -5.29 -36.24
CA VAL A 441 -5.84 -5.64 -35.63
C VAL A 441 -4.72 -4.76 -36.23
N PRO A 442 -3.96 -4.01 -35.40
CA PRO A 442 -2.89 -3.12 -35.89
C PRO A 442 -1.82 -3.79 -36.74
N CYS A 443 -1.55 -5.10 -36.53
CA CYS A 443 -0.59 -5.87 -37.34
C CYS A 443 -0.94 -5.86 -38.85
N GLN A 444 -2.22 -5.89 -39.24
CA GLN A 444 -2.60 -5.92 -40.66
C GLN A 444 -2.59 -4.54 -41.33
N ARG A 445 -2.81 -3.46 -40.57
CA ARG A 445 -2.81 -2.09 -41.12
C ARG A 445 -1.41 -1.50 -41.25
N ASN A 446 -0.33 -2.26 -41.04
CA ASN A 446 1.04 -1.73 -40.84
C ASN A 446 1.11 -0.63 -39.75
N GLN A 447 0.17 -0.66 -38.80
CA GLN A 447 0.10 0.29 -37.68
C GLN A 447 0.62 -0.34 -36.38
N CYS A 448 1.21 -1.53 -36.46
CA CYS A 448 1.99 -2.11 -35.39
C CYS A 448 3.28 -1.29 -35.22
N LEU A 449 3.21 -0.28 -34.36
CA LEU A 449 4.34 0.60 -34.03
C LEU A 449 5.57 -0.20 -33.55
N SER A 450 5.34 -1.40 -32.99
CA SER A 450 6.39 -2.31 -32.53
C SER A 450 7.19 -2.96 -33.66
N MET A 451 6.61 -3.13 -34.86
CA MET A 451 7.33 -3.66 -36.02
C MET A 451 8.40 -2.68 -36.51
N ALA A 452 8.20 -1.37 -36.29
CA ALA A 452 9.19 -0.33 -36.59
C ALA A 452 10.35 -0.28 -35.58
N LEU A 453 10.23 -0.94 -34.42
CA LEU A 453 11.26 -1.00 -33.38
C LEU A 453 12.20 -2.22 -33.53
N ARG A 454 12.05 -3.01 -34.60
CA ARG A 454 12.92 -4.16 -34.85
C ARG A 454 14.37 -3.67 -35.08
N PRO A 455 15.37 -4.16 -34.33
CA PRO A 455 16.76 -3.98 -34.73
C PRO A 455 16.94 -4.61 -36.11
N LEU A 456 17.42 -3.84 -37.08
CA LEU A 456 17.84 -4.36 -38.38
C LEU A 456 19.11 -5.20 -38.19
N GLU A 457 18.97 -6.44 -37.74
CA GLU A 457 20.04 -7.42 -37.88
C GLU A 457 20.00 -7.98 -39.31
N GLY A 458 20.85 -7.41 -40.17
CA GLY A 458 21.01 -7.81 -41.56
C GLY A 458 21.02 -6.61 -42.49
N GLY A 459 22.21 -6.17 -42.90
CA GLY A 459 22.41 -5.06 -43.81
C GLY A 459 21.77 -5.31 -45.18
N HIS A 460 20.66 -4.63 -45.44
CA HIS A 460 20.24 -4.29 -46.80
C HIS A 460 19.93 -2.80 -46.85
N PRO A 461 20.40 -2.08 -47.89
CA PRO A 461 20.15 -0.66 -48.01
C PRO A 461 18.64 -0.44 -48.12
N ILE A 462 18.15 0.53 -47.34
CA ILE A 462 16.78 1.03 -47.44
C ILE A 462 16.58 1.51 -48.88
N VAL A 463 15.85 0.74 -49.69
CA VAL A 463 15.27 1.26 -50.92
C VAL A 463 14.16 2.20 -50.48
N THR A 464 14.47 3.50 -50.47
CA THR A 464 13.45 4.55 -50.45
C THR A 464 12.60 4.38 -51.71
N MET A 465 11.41 3.81 -51.56
CA MET A 465 10.42 3.82 -52.62
C MET A 465 10.05 5.27 -52.95
N ARG A 466 10.53 5.74 -54.11
CA ARG A 466 9.93 6.88 -54.80
C ARG A 466 8.51 6.49 -55.19
N VAL A 467 7.53 7.20 -54.65
CA VAL A 467 6.17 7.17 -55.16
C VAL A 467 6.22 7.69 -56.60
N SER A 468 6.04 6.76 -57.54
CA SER A 468 6.03 7.03 -58.97
C SER A 468 4.58 7.29 -59.36
N SER A 469 4.18 8.56 -59.45
CA SER A 469 2.95 8.97 -60.13
C SER A 469 3.26 9.14 -61.62
N GLY A 470 2.80 8.21 -62.46
CA GLY A 470 2.95 8.29 -63.91
C GLY A 470 1.67 7.92 -64.66
N GLY A 471 1.26 8.82 -65.58
CA GLY A 471 0.23 8.66 -66.61
C GLY A 471 -0.83 9.78 -66.58
N GLY A 472 -1.00 10.67 -67.57
CA GLY A 472 -0.41 10.77 -68.92
C GLY A 472 -0.50 12.18 -69.56
N VAL A 473 0.55 12.53 -70.34
CA VAL A 473 0.65 12.97 -71.78
C VAL A 473 -0.53 13.77 -72.42
N PRO A 474 -0.36 14.71 -73.41
CA PRO A 474 0.68 15.71 -73.78
C PRO A 474 0.08 17.12 -74.20
N PRO A 475 0.84 18.12 -74.74
CA PRO A 475 0.45 19.55 -74.86
C PRO A 475 -0.17 19.92 -76.23
N PRO A 476 -0.70 21.15 -76.43
CA PRO A 476 0.06 22.12 -77.25
C PRO A 476 -0.14 23.63 -76.95
N LEU A 477 0.94 24.37 -77.26
CA LEU A 477 1.11 25.70 -77.86
C LEU A 477 0.00 26.79 -77.83
N MET A 478 0.50 28.02 -77.62
CA MET A 478 -0.18 29.33 -77.52
C MET A 478 -0.90 29.79 -78.81
N PRO A 479 -1.60 30.95 -78.78
CA PRO A 479 -0.97 32.12 -79.42
C PRO A 479 -1.20 33.50 -78.74
N GLU A 480 -0.37 34.43 -79.20
CA GLU A 480 -0.14 35.84 -78.86
C GLU A 480 -1.31 36.83 -79.10
N ALA A 481 -1.09 38.04 -78.55
CA ALA A 481 -1.31 39.40 -79.12
C ALA A 481 -2.16 40.29 -78.18
N ALA A 482 -1.93 41.59 -77.98
CA ALA A 482 -0.83 42.53 -78.21
C ALA A 482 -1.18 43.82 -77.42
N GLU A 483 -0.13 44.51 -76.96
CA GLU A 483 0.08 45.90 -76.47
C GLU A 483 -1.01 47.01 -76.61
N PRO A 484 -1.00 48.05 -75.72
CA PRO A 484 -0.09 49.19 -75.91
C PRO A 484 0.57 49.77 -74.64
N ALA A 485 1.50 50.69 -74.92
CA ALA A 485 2.59 51.18 -74.12
C ALA A 485 2.31 52.39 -73.21
N ALA A 486 3.30 52.63 -72.32
CA ALA A 486 3.77 53.88 -71.72
C ALA A 486 2.90 54.60 -70.65
N ALA A 487 3.38 54.62 -69.41
CA ALA A 487 4.04 55.81 -68.82
C ALA A 487 4.30 55.67 -67.30
N ASN A 488 5.52 56.10 -66.92
CA ASN A 488 5.93 56.74 -65.67
C ASN A 488 6.36 55.94 -64.42
N ASP A 489 7.63 56.21 -64.10
CA ASP A 489 8.28 56.42 -62.80
C ASP A 489 8.75 55.23 -61.94
N MET A 490 10.09 55.13 -61.94
CA MET A 490 10.94 54.43 -60.99
C MET A 490 10.68 54.92 -59.55
N GLU A 491 10.51 53.97 -58.62
CA GLU A 491 11.13 54.07 -57.30
C GLU A 491 11.45 52.68 -56.72
N SER A 492 12.68 52.55 -56.25
CA SER A 492 13.38 51.33 -55.83
C SER A 492 12.96 50.79 -54.45
N ALA A 493 12.99 49.47 -54.26
CA ALA A 493 13.21 48.88 -52.92
C ALA A 493 14.01 47.55 -52.98
N ALA A 494 15.22 47.62 -52.40
CA ALA A 494 16.29 46.62 -52.35
C ALA A 494 15.98 45.34 -51.54
N PRO A 495 16.80 44.28 -51.62
CA PRO A 495 16.69 43.08 -50.78
C PRO A 495 16.79 43.42 -49.29
N LEU A 496 15.83 42.93 -48.49
CA LEU A 496 15.80 43.16 -47.05
C LEU A 496 17.08 42.67 -46.39
N SER A 497 17.88 43.61 -45.89
CA SER A 497 19.07 43.35 -45.07
C SER A 497 18.75 42.40 -43.91
N GLU A 498 19.68 41.48 -43.60
CA GLU A 498 19.61 40.50 -42.51
C GLU A 498 19.17 41.12 -41.17
N ARG A 499 19.53 42.40 -40.95
CA ARG A 499 19.10 43.21 -39.81
C ARG A 499 17.58 43.36 -39.70
N ASN A 500 16.88 43.61 -40.81
CA ASN A 500 15.42 43.79 -40.83
C ASN A 500 14.67 42.48 -40.54
N ARG A 501 15.24 41.34 -40.98
CA ARG A 501 14.69 40.02 -40.69
C ARG A 501 14.76 39.68 -39.20
N LEU A 502 15.85 40.09 -38.52
CA LEU A 502 16.01 39.93 -37.07
C LEU A 502 15.02 40.82 -36.30
N ILE A 503 14.83 42.08 -36.70
CA ILE A 503 13.87 43.00 -36.06
C ILE A 503 12.43 42.46 -36.21
N GLN A 504 12.05 42.01 -37.40
CA GLN A 504 10.70 41.48 -37.64
C GLN A 504 10.41 40.19 -36.84
N ALA A 505 11.41 39.33 -36.65
CA ALA A 505 11.29 38.14 -35.81
C ALA A 505 11.18 38.50 -34.31
N MET A 506 11.88 39.54 -33.85
CA MET A 506 11.81 40.04 -32.49
C MET A 506 10.45 40.69 -32.19
N ASP A 507 9.92 41.53 -33.08
CA ASP A 507 8.60 42.17 -32.91
C ASP A 507 7.47 41.15 -32.85
N ARG A 508 7.44 40.16 -33.75
CA ARG A 508 6.44 39.08 -33.74
C ARG A 508 6.46 38.24 -32.46
N CYS A 509 7.59 38.23 -31.75
CA CYS A 509 7.78 37.48 -30.53
C CYS A 509 7.73 38.35 -29.26
N GLY A 510 7.30 39.61 -29.36
CA GLY A 510 7.22 40.54 -28.22
C GLY A 510 8.57 40.80 -27.57
N TRP A 511 9.65 40.87 -28.36
CA TRP A 511 11.03 41.09 -27.93
C TRP A 511 11.61 40.02 -26.97
N VAL A 512 10.98 38.84 -26.88
CA VAL A 512 11.50 37.69 -26.13
C VAL A 512 12.45 36.85 -26.99
N GLN A 513 13.75 36.98 -26.74
CA GLN A 513 14.81 36.31 -27.53
C GLN A 513 14.66 34.78 -27.64
N ALA A 514 14.19 34.11 -26.59
CA ALA A 514 13.99 32.65 -26.60
C ALA A 514 12.91 32.19 -27.60
N LYS A 515 11.86 32.99 -27.80
CA LYS A 515 10.81 32.70 -28.78
C LYS A 515 11.29 33.02 -30.20
N ALA A 516 11.95 34.16 -30.37
CA ALA A 516 12.52 34.55 -31.67
C ALA A 516 13.59 33.56 -32.16
N ALA A 517 14.40 33.00 -31.26
CA ALA A 517 15.41 32.01 -31.61
C ALA A 517 14.78 30.71 -32.15
N ARG A 518 13.70 30.24 -31.53
CA ARG A 518 12.93 29.08 -32.02
C ARG A 518 12.29 29.36 -33.38
N LEU A 519 11.72 30.56 -33.57
CA LEU A 519 11.11 30.97 -34.84
C LEU A 519 12.13 30.96 -36.00
N LEU A 520 13.37 31.37 -35.71
CA LEU A 520 14.46 31.43 -36.68
C LEU A 520 15.28 30.13 -36.77
N GLY A 521 14.89 29.07 -36.04
CA GLY A 521 15.62 27.80 -36.03
C GLY A 521 17.05 27.87 -35.48
N THR A 522 17.33 28.84 -34.61
CA THR A 522 18.67 29.08 -34.04
C THR A 522 18.66 29.00 -32.51
N THR A 523 19.84 29.02 -31.88
CA THR A 523 19.96 29.05 -30.42
C THR A 523 19.91 30.48 -29.89
N THR A 524 19.41 30.66 -28.65
CA THR A 524 19.36 31.96 -27.98
C THR A 524 20.71 32.67 -27.94
N ARG A 525 21.79 31.92 -27.70
CA ARG A 525 23.16 32.45 -27.68
C ARG A 525 23.61 32.99 -29.04
N LYS A 526 23.28 32.28 -30.14
CA LYS A 526 23.58 32.74 -31.50
C LYS A 526 22.73 33.94 -31.90
N LEU A 527 21.44 33.94 -31.51
CA LEU A 527 20.57 35.09 -31.76
C LEU A 527 21.05 36.34 -31.02
N GLY A 528 21.45 36.22 -29.74
CA GLY A 528 22.00 37.33 -28.97
C GLY A 528 23.25 37.93 -29.60
N TYR A 529 24.15 37.08 -30.12
CA TYR A 529 25.33 37.53 -30.87
C TYR A 529 24.94 38.25 -32.17
N ALA A 530 23.97 37.73 -32.93
CA ALA A 530 23.50 38.37 -34.16
C ALA A 530 22.84 39.73 -33.91
N LEU A 531 22.04 39.86 -32.86
CA LEU A 531 21.44 41.14 -32.46
C LEU A 531 22.51 42.18 -32.08
N HIS A 532 23.54 41.75 -31.33
CA HIS A 532 24.64 42.63 -30.95
C HIS A 532 25.50 43.05 -32.15
N LYS A 533 25.83 42.11 -33.05
CA LYS A 533 26.58 42.36 -34.29
C LYS A 533 25.89 43.37 -35.20
N HIS A 534 24.55 43.38 -35.23
CA HIS A 534 23.76 44.31 -36.02
C HIS A 534 23.24 45.53 -35.23
N GLY A 535 23.72 45.74 -34.01
CA GLY A 535 23.39 46.91 -33.18
C GLY A 535 21.88 47.05 -32.92
N ILE A 536 21.19 45.95 -32.60
CA ILE A 536 19.76 45.93 -32.27
C ILE A 536 19.62 45.78 -30.75
N GLU A 537 19.18 46.84 -30.08
CA GLU A 537 18.89 46.80 -28.64
C GLU A 537 17.57 46.09 -28.37
N VAL A 538 17.57 45.22 -27.36
CA VAL A 538 16.38 44.46 -27.00
C VAL A 538 15.50 45.32 -26.10
N LYS A 539 14.34 45.74 -26.64
CA LYS A 539 13.34 46.47 -25.86
C LYS A 539 12.73 45.53 -24.81
N LYS A 540 12.75 45.93 -23.54
CA LYS A 540 11.90 45.31 -22.51
C LYS A 540 10.53 45.98 -22.59
N LEU A 541 9.54 45.25 -23.09
CA LEU A 541 8.13 45.62 -23.04
C LEU A 541 7.52 45.21 -21.69
#